data_AF-C6HKY2-F1
#
_entry.id   AF-C6HKY2-F1
#
_cell.length_a   1.000
_cell.length_b   1.000
_cell.length_c   1.000
_cell.angle_alpha   90.00
_cell.angle_beta   90.00
_cell.angle_gamma   90.00
#
_symmetry.space_group_name_H-M   'P 1'
#
loop_
_entity.id
_entity.type
_entity.pdbx_description
1 polymer ?
#
loop_
_entity_poly.entity_id
_entity_poly.type
_entity_poly.pdbx_seq_one_letter_code
_entity_poly.pdbx_strand_id
1 'polypeptide(L)'
;MNIYERAIGLATTPEYSRWICPLLLLAEVFLCALIVWKIPYTEIDWSTYMQQVSLFLSGERDYALIKGSTGPLVYPAVHVYIYSVLYRICDEGRDIAFAQVVFAILYIATLVIVMWSYRSARAPPYLFPLLVLSKRLHSVFLLRLFNDAVATFFLWAAILMLQRRQWTAGVVLWSMGVGVKMTLLLIAPAVAVIVVLGAGIIKATGLGITALLLQVLLAVPFLQENPSSYMLRAFEFTRQFLFKWTVNWRFVGEDTFTSQSFALALLAVHASILALFFVYRWIGPSNASFTQFIRKAVHGKLPPTQGYSAPAPCTINFSRIFHGQRLFFSGSLDSTRCLFICFGPRRNGLGTSIQAQR
;
A
#
# COMPACT_ATOMS: atom_id res chain seq x y z
N MET A 1 -32.41 25.51 -2.57
CA MET A 1 -31.60 24.27 -2.49
C MET A 1 -32.12 23.44 -1.34
N ASN A 2 -32.69 22.28 -1.64
CA ASN A 2 -33.30 21.34 -0.68
C ASN A 2 -32.22 20.78 0.26
N ILE A 3 -32.56 20.41 1.50
CA ILE A 3 -31.66 19.77 2.47
C ILE A 3 -30.99 18.53 1.86
N TYR A 4 -31.75 17.77 1.08
CA TYR A 4 -31.25 16.61 0.34
C TYR A 4 -30.09 16.96 -0.62
N GLU A 5 -30.25 18.03 -1.40
CA GLU A 5 -29.22 18.50 -2.33
C GLU A 5 -27.96 18.99 -1.61
N ARG A 6 -28.13 19.63 -0.44
CA ARG A 6 -27.01 20.03 0.42
C ARG A 6 -26.23 18.82 0.94
N ALA A 7 -26.94 17.78 1.39
CA ALA A 7 -26.31 16.56 1.91
C ALA A 7 -25.53 15.82 0.81
N ILE A 8 -26.10 15.69 -0.39
CA ILE A 8 -25.40 15.11 -1.54
C ILE A 8 -24.20 15.96 -1.94
N GLY A 9 -24.35 17.28 -1.98
CA GLY A 9 -23.25 18.20 -2.25
C GLY A 9 -22.09 18.01 -1.28
N LEU A 10 -22.37 17.95 0.03
CA LEU A 10 -21.36 17.71 1.06
C LEU A 10 -20.64 16.36 0.86
N ALA A 11 -21.38 15.32 0.49
CA ALA A 11 -20.86 13.97 0.30
C ALA A 11 -20.04 13.79 -1.00
N THR A 12 -20.33 14.58 -2.04
CA THR A 12 -19.80 14.31 -3.39
C THR A 12 -18.85 15.39 -3.90
N THR A 13 -18.97 16.65 -3.45
CA THR A 13 -18.14 17.76 -3.94
C THR A 13 -16.76 17.76 -3.26
N PRO A 14 -15.65 17.57 -4.00
CA PRO A 14 -14.32 17.41 -3.40
C PRO A 14 -13.81 18.60 -2.58
N GLU A 15 -14.34 19.80 -2.81
CA GLU A 15 -13.96 21.03 -2.09
C GLU A 15 -14.24 20.95 -0.59
N TYR A 16 -15.31 20.24 -0.19
CA TYR A 16 -15.64 20.07 1.22
C TYR A 16 -14.63 19.22 1.99
N SER A 17 -13.81 18.42 1.29
CA SER A 17 -12.75 17.61 1.93
C SER A 17 -11.76 18.45 2.73
N ARG A 18 -11.60 19.76 2.40
CA ARG A 18 -10.70 20.66 3.14
C ARG A 18 -11.11 20.85 4.60
N TRP A 19 -12.40 20.73 4.90
CA TRP A 19 -12.96 20.87 6.24
C TRP A 19 -13.28 19.51 6.86
N ILE A 20 -13.79 18.57 6.06
CA ILE A 20 -14.14 17.22 6.52
C ILE A 20 -12.89 16.48 7.03
N CYS A 21 -11.76 16.53 6.31
CA CYS A 21 -10.57 15.77 6.71
C CYS A 21 -10.00 16.22 8.08
N PRO A 22 -9.77 17.51 8.37
CA PRO A 22 -9.30 17.93 9.70
C PRO A 22 -10.24 17.55 10.84
N LEU A 23 -11.56 17.66 10.64
CA LEU A 23 -12.55 17.27 11.65
C LEU A 23 -12.51 15.77 11.94
N LEU A 24 -12.44 14.95 10.88
CA LEU A 24 -12.31 13.50 11.04
C LEU A 24 -10.96 13.13 11.67
N LEU A 25 -9.87 13.81 11.35
CA LEU A 25 -8.58 13.58 11.99
C LEU A 25 -8.61 13.89 13.49
N LEU A 26 -9.26 14.99 13.90
CA LEU A 26 -9.43 15.32 15.31
C LEU A 26 -10.26 14.24 16.03
N ALA A 27 -11.36 13.80 15.41
CA ALA A 27 -12.17 12.71 15.93
C ALA A 27 -11.36 11.40 16.06
N GLU A 28 -10.49 11.10 15.10
CA GLU A 28 -9.64 9.91 15.11
C GLU A 28 -8.56 9.96 16.18
N VAL A 29 -7.96 11.14 16.45
CA VAL A 29 -7.02 11.29 17.57
C VAL A 29 -7.70 10.94 18.89
N PHE A 30 -8.92 11.44 19.10
CA PHE A 30 -9.72 11.12 20.28
C PHE A 30 -10.11 9.63 20.33
N LEU A 31 -10.57 9.06 19.21
CA LEU A 31 -10.92 7.65 19.12
C LEU A 31 -9.72 6.74 19.39
N CYS A 32 -8.55 7.05 18.83
CA CYS A 32 -7.32 6.29 19.08
C CYS A 32 -6.95 6.33 20.57
N ALA A 33 -7.01 7.51 21.21
CA ALA A 33 -6.77 7.64 22.64
C ALA A 33 -7.76 6.82 23.47
N LEU A 34 -9.05 6.85 23.13
CA LEU A 34 -10.06 6.03 23.78
C LEU A 34 -9.81 4.53 23.59
N ILE A 35 -9.42 4.09 22.39
CA ILE A 35 -9.14 2.69 22.10
C ILE A 35 -7.94 2.22 22.93
N VAL A 36 -6.83 2.97 22.93
CA VAL A 36 -5.63 2.63 23.71
C VAL A 36 -5.93 2.62 25.21
N TRP A 37 -6.80 3.52 25.70
CA TRP A 37 -7.17 3.56 27.11
C TRP A 37 -8.16 2.45 27.54
N LYS A 38 -9.12 2.09 26.69
CA LYS A 38 -10.25 1.23 27.07
C LYS A 38 -10.16 -0.21 26.58
N ILE A 39 -9.43 -0.46 25.50
CA ILE A 39 -9.42 -1.77 24.85
C ILE A 39 -8.07 -2.45 25.14
N PRO A 40 -8.09 -3.67 25.71
CA PRO A 40 -6.85 -4.36 26.04
C PRO A 40 -6.06 -4.70 24.77
N TYR A 41 -4.74 -4.59 24.89
CA TYR A 41 -3.80 -5.07 23.90
C TYR A 41 -4.01 -6.58 23.62
N THR A 42 -3.87 -6.99 22.36
CA THR A 42 -3.96 -8.38 21.94
C THR A 42 -2.62 -8.84 21.39
N GLU A 43 -1.90 -9.65 22.17
CA GLU A 43 -0.63 -10.24 21.75
C GLU A 43 -0.83 -11.23 20.60
N ILE A 44 -0.08 -11.03 19.51
CA ILE A 44 -0.01 -11.99 18.40
C ILE A 44 1.44 -12.12 17.97
N ASP A 45 2.05 -11.04 17.51
CA ASP A 45 3.40 -11.09 16.94
C ASP A 45 4.42 -10.16 17.63
N TRP A 46 3.99 -9.22 18.48
CA TRP A 46 4.88 -8.19 19.05
C TRP A 46 6.03 -8.82 19.83
N SER A 47 5.72 -9.75 20.75
CA SER A 47 6.69 -10.51 21.52
C SER A 47 7.69 -11.25 20.62
N THR A 48 7.22 -11.84 19.51
CA THR A 48 8.08 -12.50 18.53
C THR A 48 8.99 -11.50 17.82
N TYR A 49 8.49 -10.33 17.45
CA TYR A 49 9.32 -9.27 16.85
C TYR A 49 10.43 -8.84 17.81
N MET A 50 10.12 -8.66 19.10
CA MET A 50 11.11 -8.28 20.12
C MET A 50 12.17 -9.37 20.33
N GLN A 51 11.78 -10.64 20.36
CA GLN A 51 12.69 -11.78 20.46
C GLN A 51 13.60 -11.91 19.23
N GLN A 52 13.06 -11.75 18.03
CA GLN A 52 13.84 -11.80 16.80
C GLN A 52 14.88 -10.67 16.76
N VAL A 53 14.48 -9.47 17.16
CA VAL A 53 15.35 -8.30 17.22
C VAL A 53 16.38 -8.41 18.34
N SER A 54 16.07 -9.01 19.49
CA SER A 54 17.06 -9.20 20.55
C SER A 54 18.20 -10.11 20.11
N LEU A 55 17.91 -11.18 19.36
CA LEU A 55 18.94 -12.03 18.73
C LEU A 55 19.80 -11.24 17.73
N PHE A 56 19.17 -10.39 16.91
CA PHE A 56 19.91 -9.49 16.03
C PHE A 56 20.81 -8.53 16.81
N LEU A 57 20.30 -7.93 17.89
CA LEU A 57 21.08 -7.02 18.73
C LEU A 57 22.22 -7.73 19.48
N SER A 58 22.10 -9.02 19.78
CA SER A 58 23.17 -9.85 20.36
C SER A 58 24.24 -10.29 19.37
N GLY A 59 24.11 -9.93 18.09
CA GLY A 59 25.12 -10.20 17.06
C GLY A 59 24.70 -11.21 16.00
N GLU A 60 23.53 -11.85 16.11
CA GLU A 60 23.08 -12.82 15.11
C GLU A 60 22.76 -12.15 13.77
N ARG A 61 23.26 -12.73 12.67
CA ARG A 61 23.06 -12.24 11.30
C ARG A 61 22.56 -13.32 10.36
N ASP A 62 22.64 -14.59 10.73
CA ASP A 62 22.03 -15.67 9.96
C ASP A 62 20.52 -15.71 10.22
N TYR A 63 19.73 -15.37 9.20
CA TYR A 63 18.27 -15.44 9.27
C TYR A 63 17.80 -16.82 9.73
N ALA A 64 18.51 -17.91 9.40
CA ALA A 64 18.20 -19.28 9.78
C ALA A 64 18.06 -19.43 11.30
N LEU A 65 18.83 -18.67 12.06
CA LEU A 65 18.91 -18.72 13.51
C LEU A 65 18.01 -17.68 14.20
N ILE A 66 17.61 -16.61 13.51
CA ILE A 66 16.71 -15.59 14.06
C ILE A 66 15.26 -16.11 14.09
N LYS A 67 14.76 -16.45 15.27
CA LYS A 67 13.41 -16.99 15.50
C LYS A 67 12.81 -16.43 16.80
N GLY A 68 11.49 -16.39 16.87
CA GLY A 68 10.74 -16.11 18.11
C GLY A 68 9.66 -17.16 18.34
N SER A 69 8.82 -16.93 19.35
CA SER A 69 7.80 -17.86 19.84
C SER A 69 6.78 -18.27 18.77
N THR A 70 6.44 -17.38 17.83
CA THR A 70 5.51 -17.67 16.73
C THR A 70 6.19 -18.08 15.43
N GLY A 71 7.52 -18.15 15.41
CA GLY A 71 8.30 -18.75 14.33
C GLY A 71 9.49 -17.93 13.82
N PRO A 72 10.00 -18.31 12.64
CA PRO A 72 11.17 -17.69 12.03
C PRO A 72 10.95 -16.22 11.65
N LEU A 73 12.03 -15.43 11.66
CA LEU A 73 12.08 -14.16 10.93
C LEU A 73 11.94 -14.43 9.43
N VAL A 74 10.92 -13.79 8.84
CA VAL A 74 10.55 -13.88 7.41
C VAL A 74 10.40 -12.50 6.75
N TYR A 75 10.75 -11.44 7.47
CA TYR A 75 10.66 -10.08 6.97
C TYR A 75 12.04 -9.58 6.53
N PRO A 76 12.13 -8.75 5.47
CA PRO A 76 13.44 -8.27 5.02
C PRO A 76 14.08 -7.27 6.01
N ALA A 77 15.31 -6.88 5.70
CA ALA A 77 16.20 -6.17 6.62
C ALA A 77 15.62 -4.92 7.31
N VAL A 78 14.78 -4.13 6.63
CA VAL A 78 14.25 -2.88 7.21
C VAL A 78 13.32 -3.15 8.38
N HIS A 79 12.58 -4.28 8.37
CA HIS A 79 11.79 -4.70 9.52
C HIS A 79 12.68 -4.81 10.77
N VAL A 80 13.80 -5.52 10.66
CA VAL A 80 14.75 -5.71 11.77
C VAL A 80 15.25 -4.37 12.29
N TYR A 81 15.58 -3.43 11.41
CA TYR A 81 16.09 -2.11 11.80
C TYR A 81 15.04 -1.25 12.49
N ILE A 82 13.82 -1.21 11.98
CA ILE A 82 12.73 -0.44 12.60
C ILE A 82 12.38 -1.02 13.96
N TYR A 83 12.23 -2.34 14.06
CA TYR A 83 11.90 -2.99 15.32
C TYR A 83 13.08 -2.99 16.31
N SER A 84 14.33 -2.85 15.86
CA SER A 84 15.49 -2.54 16.72
C SER A 84 15.37 -1.20 17.41
N VAL A 85 14.87 -0.17 16.70
CA VAL A 85 14.59 1.13 17.32
C VAL A 85 13.46 0.99 18.33
N LEU A 86 12.35 0.34 17.96
CA LEU A 86 11.21 0.11 18.84
C LEU A 86 11.60 -0.67 20.11
N TYR A 87 12.41 -1.72 19.97
CA TYR A 87 12.93 -2.50 21.08
C TYR A 87 13.68 -1.61 22.10
N ARG A 88 14.52 -0.68 21.62
CA ARG A 88 15.28 0.22 22.50
C ARG A 88 14.42 1.27 23.19
N ILE A 89 13.40 1.81 22.52
CA ILE A 89 12.56 2.88 23.08
C ILE A 89 11.39 2.37 23.92
N CYS A 90 10.98 1.10 23.74
CA CYS A 90 9.85 0.49 24.46
C CYS A 90 10.31 -0.47 25.58
N ASP A 91 11.46 -0.19 26.22
CA ASP A 91 12.01 -1.01 27.31
C ASP A 91 12.10 -2.51 26.94
N GLU A 92 12.82 -2.80 25.85
CA GLU A 92 12.96 -4.15 25.26
C GLU A 92 11.63 -4.76 24.78
N GLY A 93 10.64 -3.90 24.56
CA GLY A 93 9.28 -4.28 24.16
C GLY A 93 8.33 -4.56 25.32
N ARG A 94 8.73 -4.31 26.58
CA ARG A 94 7.89 -4.46 27.76
C ARG A 94 6.90 -3.32 27.95
N ASP A 95 7.25 -2.11 27.49
CA ASP A 95 6.34 -0.96 27.54
C ASP A 95 5.36 -0.98 26.36
N ILE A 96 4.33 -1.81 26.51
CA ILE A 96 3.26 -1.96 25.51
C ILE A 96 2.44 -0.68 25.37
N ALA A 97 2.21 0.05 26.46
CA ALA A 97 1.42 1.28 26.43
C ALA A 97 2.11 2.34 25.56
N PHE A 98 3.42 2.52 25.74
CA PHE A 98 4.21 3.40 24.89
C PHE A 98 4.25 2.92 23.44
N ALA A 99 4.41 1.60 23.20
CA ALA A 99 4.33 1.04 21.86
C ALA A 99 2.98 1.32 21.17
N GLN A 100 1.87 1.21 21.89
CA GLN A 100 0.53 1.55 21.38
C GLN A 100 0.41 3.03 21.02
N VAL A 101 1.01 3.94 21.80
CA VAL A 101 1.07 5.37 21.48
C VAL A 101 1.89 5.61 20.21
N VAL A 102 3.05 4.97 20.07
CA VAL A 102 3.89 5.08 18.86
C VAL A 102 3.11 4.61 17.62
N PHE A 103 2.41 3.48 17.71
CA PHE A 103 1.59 2.98 16.61
C PHE A 103 0.33 3.83 16.36
N ALA A 104 -0.21 4.51 17.38
CA ALA A 104 -1.27 5.49 17.19
C ALA A 104 -0.79 6.71 16.40
N ILE A 105 0.41 7.22 16.70
CA ILE A 105 1.03 8.29 15.94
C ILE A 105 1.28 7.82 14.49
N LEU A 106 1.79 6.61 14.29
CA LEU A 106 1.98 6.01 12.97
C LEU A 106 0.65 5.88 12.20
N TYR A 107 -0.43 5.49 12.87
CA TYR A 107 -1.77 5.41 12.28
C TYR A 107 -2.25 6.78 11.82
N ILE A 108 -2.20 7.80 12.69
CA ILE A 108 -2.63 9.16 12.35
C ILE A 108 -1.78 9.73 11.21
N ALA A 109 -0.46 9.55 11.25
CA ALA A 109 0.43 9.97 10.17
C ALA A 109 0.08 9.28 8.84
N THR A 110 -0.18 7.97 8.87
CA THR A 110 -0.64 7.21 7.69
C THR A 110 -1.96 7.75 7.18
N LEU A 111 -2.93 7.99 8.07
CA LEU A 111 -4.25 8.50 7.71
C LEU A 111 -4.18 9.89 7.07
N VAL A 112 -3.32 10.78 7.58
CA VAL A 112 -3.05 12.10 6.97
C VAL A 112 -2.55 11.95 5.54
N ILE A 113 -1.59 11.06 5.30
CA ILE A 113 -1.03 10.80 3.96
C ILE A 113 -2.11 10.22 3.03
N VAL A 114 -2.92 9.29 3.53
CA VAL A 114 -4.05 8.70 2.78
C VAL A 114 -5.05 9.80 2.41
N MET A 115 -5.51 10.59 3.37
CA MET A 115 -6.48 11.66 3.13
C MET A 115 -5.94 12.69 2.14
N TRP A 116 -4.66 13.07 2.27
CA TRP A 116 -4.00 13.93 1.29
C TRP A 116 -4.03 13.31 -0.10
N SER A 117 -3.63 12.04 -0.23
CA SER A 117 -3.58 11.34 -1.52
C SER A 117 -4.96 11.30 -2.20
N TYR A 118 -6.04 11.12 -1.43
CA TYR A 118 -7.42 11.15 -1.94
C TYR A 118 -7.87 12.57 -2.32
N ARG A 119 -7.50 13.58 -1.52
CA ARG A 119 -7.78 15.00 -1.84
C ARG A 119 -7.07 15.46 -3.12
N SER A 120 -5.80 15.10 -3.28
CA SER A 120 -5.04 15.33 -4.52
C SER A 120 -5.74 14.68 -5.71
N ALA A 121 -6.37 13.53 -5.49
CA ALA A 121 -7.15 12.81 -6.50
C ALA A 121 -8.55 13.38 -6.78
N ARG A 122 -8.95 14.47 -6.09
CA ARG A 122 -10.31 15.02 -6.09
C ARG A 122 -11.36 13.94 -5.81
N ALA A 123 -11.04 13.01 -4.91
CA ALA A 123 -11.94 11.95 -4.49
C ALA A 123 -13.16 12.54 -3.75
N PRO A 124 -14.35 11.93 -3.90
CA PRO A 124 -15.55 12.43 -3.26
C PRO A 124 -15.48 12.27 -1.73
N PRO A 125 -15.94 13.26 -0.94
CA PRO A 125 -15.80 13.27 0.51
C PRO A 125 -16.44 12.09 1.27
N TYR A 126 -17.47 11.45 0.72
CA TYR A 126 -18.14 10.31 1.37
C TYR A 126 -17.19 9.13 1.66
N LEU A 127 -16.02 9.08 1.00
CA LEU A 127 -15.01 8.06 1.24
C LEU A 127 -14.28 8.24 2.58
N PHE A 128 -14.12 9.47 3.08
CA PHE A 128 -13.31 9.72 4.28
C PHE A 128 -13.91 9.13 5.57
N PRO A 129 -15.23 9.24 5.83
CA PRO A 129 -15.85 8.55 6.97
C PRO A 129 -15.63 7.04 6.95
N LEU A 130 -15.61 6.42 5.76
CA LEU A 130 -15.41 4.97 5.62
C LEU A 130 -13.96 4.56 5.90
N LEU A 131 -12.99 5.44 5.64
CA LEU A 131 -11.58 5.21 5.96
C LEU A 131 -11.35 5.22 7.47
N VAL A 132 -11.94 6.19 8.17
CA VAL A 132 -11.75 6.37 9.62
C VAL A 132 -12.54 5.35 10.44
N LEU A 133 -13.74 4.95 10.04
CA LEU A 133 -14.56 3.99 10.80
C LEU A 133 -14.10 2.52 10.68
N SER A 134 -12.91 2.26 10.14
CA SER A 134 -12.42 0.89 9.93
C SER A 134 -11.93 0.26 11.24
N LYS A 135 -12.75 -0.60 11.84
CA LYS A 135 -12.37 -1.40 13.02
C LYS A 135 -11.09 -2.23 12.79
N ARG A 136 -10.88 -2.72 11.57
CA ARG A 136 -9.70 -3.54 11.24
C ARG A 136 -8.42 -2.72 11.29
N LEU A 137 -8.42 -1.48 10.78
CA LEU A 137 -7.23 -0.63 10.80
C LEU A 137 -6.80 -0.32 12.23
N HIS A 138 -7.74 0.09 13.07
CA HIS A 138 -7.50 0.28 14.50
C HIS A 138 -6.92 -0.98 15.16
N SER A 139 -7.45 -2.16 14.83
CA SER A 139 -6.96 -3.40 15.38
C SER A 139 -5.54 -3.76 14.93
N VAL A 140 -5.20 -3.54 13.65
CA VAL A 140 -3.86 -3.79 13.09
C VAL A 140 -2.82 -2.84 13.68
N PHE A 141 -3.13 -1.54 13.74
CA PHE A 141 -2.20 -0.52 14.23
C PHE A 141 -2.13 -0.53 15.76
N LEU A 142 -3.25 -0.32 16.46
CA LEU A 142 -3.26 0.01 17.89
C LEU A 142 -3.29 -1.20 18.81
N LEU A 143 -3.95 -2.28 18.41
CA LEU A 143 -4.23 -3.41 19.33
C LEU A 143 -3.30 -4.59 19.13
N ARG A 144 -2.65 -4.71 17.98
CA ARG A 144 -1.76 -5.84 17.63
C ARG A 144 -0.34 -5.42 17.29
N LEU A 145 -0.11 -4.14 16.97
CA LEU A 145 1.21 -3.58 16.66
C LEU A 145 1.90 -4.29 15.47
N PHE A 146 1.11 -4.65 14.45
CA PHE A 146 1.59 -5.45 13.33
C PHE A 146 2.55 -4.69 12.42
N ASN A 147 3.51 -5.42 11.86
CA ASN A 147 4.46 -4.92 10.86
C ASN A 147 3.74 -4.33 9.60
N ASP A 148 2.53 -4.80 9.31
CA ASP A 148 1.65 -4.25 8.27
C ASP A 148 1.38 -2.76 8.41
N ALA A 149 1.36 -2.22 9.63
CA ALA A 149 1.19 -0.78 9.88
C ALA A 149 2.33 0.03 9.25
N VAL A 150 3.57 -0.40 9.50
CA VAL A 150 4.80 0.23 8.98
C VAL A 150 4.87 0.08 7.46
N ALA A 151 4.58 -1.12 6.94
CA ALA A 151 4.55 -1.36 5.49
C ALA A 151 3.50 -0.47 4.79
N THR A 152 2.31 -0.31 5.40
CA THR A 152 1.23 0.54 4.89
C THR A 152 1.62 2.01 4.87
N PHE A 153 2.33 2.49 5.90
CA PHE A 153 2.84 3.86 5.93
C PHE A 153 3.78 4.13 4.74
N PHE A 154 4.80 3.27 4.52
CA PHE A 154 5.72 3.42 3.40
C PHE A 154 5.02 3.35 2.04
N LEU A 155 4.04 2.44 1.89
CA LEU A 155 3.22 2.34 0.69
C LEU A 155 2.52 3.68 0.37
N TRP A 156 1.80 4.24 1.33
CA TRP A 156 1.05 5.49 1.12
C TRP A 156 1.97 6.70 0.96
N ALA A 157 3.09 6.75 1.68
CA ALA A 157 4.10 7.79 1.51
C ALA A 157 4.69 7.75 0.10
N ALA A 158 4.99 6.56 -0.43
CA ALA A 158 5.45 6.37 -1.80
C ALA A 158 4.41 6.85 -2.82
N ILE A 159 3.13 6.46 -2.64
CA ILE A 159 2.03 6.92 -3.50
C ILE A 159 1.94 8.45 -3.52
N LEU A 160 1.98 9.10 -2.35
CA LEU A 160 1.90 10.55 -2.25
C LEU A 160 3.08 11.23 -2.97
N MET A 161 4.30 10.73 -2.79
CA MET A 161 5.48 11.29 -3.46
C MET A 161 5.41 11.13 -4.98
N LEU A 162 4.98 9.96 -5.46
CA LEU A 162 4.82 9.74 -6.89
C LEU A 162 3.68 10.61 -7.47
N GLN A 163 2.57 10.82 -6.75
CA GLN A 163 1.52 11.76 -7.15
C GLN A 163 2.04 13.20 -7.27
N ARG A 164 3.01 13.58 -6.43
CA ARG A 164 3.69 14.89 -6.48
C ARG A 164 4.85 14.94 -7.49
N ARG A 165 5.00 13.92 -8.34
CA ARG A 165 6.09 13.76 -9.32
C ARG A 165 7.49 13.75 -8.68
N GLN A 166 7.58 13.47 -7.38
CA GLN A 166 8.84 13.27 -6.66
C GLN A 166 9.28 11.81 -6.85
N TRP A 167 9.70 11.47 -8.07
CA TRP A 167 9.92 10.09 -8.51
C TRP A 167 10.93 9.34 -7.65
N THR A 168 12.08 9.96 -7.35
CA THR A 168 13.14 9.35 -6.54
C THR A 168 12.65 9.05 -5.13
N ALA A 169 12.04 10.03 -4.45
CA ALA A 169 11.50 9.85 -3.10
C ALA A 169 10.42 8.76 -3.08
N GLY A 170 9.53 8.74 -4.08
CA GLY A 170 8.49 7.72 -4.21
C GLY A 170 9.05 6.31 -4.36
N VAL A 171 10.06 6.12 -5.22
CA VAL A 171 10.70 4.81 -5.43
C VAL A 171 11.52 4.37 -4.22
N VAL A 172 12.24 5.29 -3.56
CA VAL A 172 12.98 5.01 -2.34
C VAL A 172 12.02 4.58 -1.21
N LEU A 173 10.94 5.32 -0.97
CA LEU A 173 9.94 4.96 0.05
C LEU A 173 9.25 3.63 -0.27
N TRP A 174 8.96 3.35 -1.54
CA TRP A 174 8.43 2.06 -1.95
C TRP A 174 9.42 0.92 -1.67
N SER A 175 10.70 1.10 -2.03
CA SER A 175 11.75 0.11 -1.74
C SER A 175 11.93 -0.08 -0.22
N MET A 176 11.93 0.98 0.58
CA MET A 176 11.92 0.88 2.05
C MET A 176 10.73 0.02 2.54
N GLY A 177 9.54 0.23 1.98
CA GLY A 177 8.37 -0.59 2.27
C GLY A 177 8.51 -2.07 1.88
N VAL A 178 9.11 -2.37 0.73
CA VAL A 178 9.49 -3.74 0.34
C VAL A 178 10.42 -4.34 1.39
N GLY A 179 11.39 -3.56 1.86
CA GLY A 179 12.32 -3.95 2.92
C GLY A 179 11.66 -4.21 4.27
N VAL A 180 10.45 -3.68 4.51
CA VAL A 180 9.65 -3.95 5.71
C VAL A 180 8.80 -5.21 5.53
N LYS A 181 8.14 -5.34 4.36
CA LYS A 181 7.31 -6.48 4.03
C LYS A 181 7.31 -6.72 2.52
N MET A 182 7.70 -7.93 2.13
CA MET A 182 7.79 -8.35 0.72
C MET A 182 6.47 -8.25 -0.06
N THR A 183 5.32 -8.15 0.60
CA THR A 183 4.01 -7.97 -0.05
C THR A 183 3.95 -6.72 -0.93
N LEU A 184 4.76 -5.70 -0.65
CA LEU A 184 4.87 -4.50 -1.47
C LEU A 184 5.56 -4.74 -2.82
N LEU A 185 6.10 -5.94 -3.09
CA LEU A 185 6.52 -6.32 -4.44
C LEU A 185 5.33 -6.44 -5.40
N LEU A 186 4.13 -6.75 -4.91
CA LEU A 186 2.91 -6.86 -5.73
C LEU A 186 2.55 -5.54 -6.43
N ILE A 187 3.00 -4.41 -5.88
CA ILE A 187 2.78 -3.08 -6.48
C ILE A 187 3.90 -2.64 -7.42
N ALA A 188 5.00 -3.41 -7.54
CA ALA A 188 6.14 -3.06 -8.39
C ALA A 188 5.77 -2.76 -9.85
N PRO A 189 4.89 -3.54 -10.51
CA PRO A 189 4.50 -3.26 -11.89
C PRO A 189 3.81 -1.89 -12.04
N ALA A 190 2.99 -1.51 -11.06
CA ALA A 190 2.30 -0.23 -11.05
C ALA A 190 3.30 0.93 -10.90
N VAL A 191 4.23 0.81 -9.94
CA VAL A 191 5.30 1.81 -9.73
C VAL A 191 6.15 1.96 -11.00
N ALA A 192 6.56 0.86 -11.63
CA ALA A 192 7.34 0.88 -12.85
C ALA A 192 6.63 1.63 -13.98
N VAL A 193 5.37 1.28 -14.27
CA VAL A 193 4.58 1.93 -15.33
C VAL A 193 4.39 3.42 -15.07
N ILE A 194 4.07 3.78 -13.83
CA ILE A 194 3.90 5.18 -13.42
C ILE A 194 5.17 5.99 -13.66
N VAL A 195 6.32 5.47 -13.25
CA VAL A 195 7.59 6.20 -13.39
C VAL A 195 8.01 6.25 -14.86
N VAL A 196 7.80 5.18 -15.63
CA VAL A 196 8.04 5.19 -17.09
C VAL A 196 7.18 6.25 -17.78
N LEU A 197 5.89 6.33 -17.47
CA LEU A 197 4.98 7.31 -18.06
C LEU A 197 5.29 8.75 -17.63
N GLY A 198 5.68 8.93 -16.36
CA GLY A 198 5.86 10.25 -15.74
C GLY A 198 7.25 10.85 -15.90
N ALA A 199 8.29 10.02 -15.98
CA ALA A 199 9.70 10.39 -15.99
C ALA A 199 10.49 9.86 -17.21
N GLY A 200 9.91 8.96 -18.01
CA GLY A 200 10.57 8.31 -19.14
C GLY A 200 11.33 7.04 -18.74
N ILE A 201 11.60 6.18 -19.72
CA ILE A 201 12.17 4.84 -19.48
C ILE A 201 13.60 4.88 -18.91
N ILE A 202 14.46 5.80 -19.38
CA ILE A 202 15.85 5.90 -18.92
C ILE A 202 15.90 6.20 -17.41
N LYS A 203 15.15 7.22 -16.97
CA LYS A 203 15.07 7.60 -15.56
C LYS A 203 14.37 6.52 -14.73
N ALA A 204 13.34 5.87 -15.28
CA ALA A 204 12.68 4.75 -14.61
C ALA A 204 13.63 3.57 -14.36
N THR A 205 14.47 3.22 -15.34
CA THR A 205 15.49 2.17 -15.20
C THR A 205 16.51 2.54 -14.12
N GLY A 206 17.04 3.78 -14.13
CA GLY A 206 17.96 4.23 -13.09
C GLY A 206 17.35 4.21 -11.68
N LEU A 207 16.07 4.56 -11.55
CA LEU A 207 15.34 4.46 -10.29
C LEU A 207 15.09 3.00 -9.87
N GLY A 208 14.82 2.10 -10.81
CA GLY A 208 14.72 0.66 -10.55
C GLY A 208 16.04 0.08 -10.02
N ILE A 209 17.17 0.44 -10.64
CA ILE A 209 18.51 0.07 -10.15
C ILE A 209 18.74 0.64 -8.73
N THR A 210 18.38 1.91 -8.51
CA THR A 210 18.48 2.53 -7.19
C THR A 210 17.68 1.76 -6.13
N ALA A 211 16.45 1.33 -6.46
CA ALA A 211 15.62 0.54 -5.56
C ALA A 211 16.26 -0.80 -5.20
N LEU A 212 16.87 -1.49 -6.16
CA LEU A 212 17.58 -2.76 -5.96
C LEU A 212 18.86 -2.57 -5.12
N LEU A 213 19.67 -1.56 -5.46
CA LEU A 213 20.88 -1.23 -4.69
C LEU A 213 20.55 -0.90 -3.25
N LEU A 214 19.43 -0.21 -2.99
CA LEU A 214 18.97 0.06 -1.64
C LEU A 214 18.65 -1.25 -0.87
N GLN A 215 17.98 -2.22 -1.51
CA GLN A 215 17.72 -3.52 -0.89
C GLN A 215 19.01 -4.27 -0.57
N VAL A 216 19.96 -4.28 -1.51
CA VAL A 216 21.27 -4.93 -1.29
C VAL A 216 22.03 -4.25 -0.17
N LEU A 217 22.10 -2.92 -0.17
CA LEU A 217 22.79 -2.12 0.85
C LEU A 217 22.23 -2.41 2.25
N LEU A 218 20.91 -2.42 2.39
CA LEU A 218 20.23 -2.72 3.65
C LEU A 218 20.39 -4.18 4.06
N ALA A 219 20.60 -5.09 3.11
CA ALA A 219 20.79 -6.50 3.40
C ALA A 219 22.25 -6.90 3.67
N VAL A 220 23.23 -6.01 3.46
CA VAL A 220 24.68 -6.33 3.55
C VAL A 220 25.04 -7.14 4.79
N PRO A 221 24.64 -6.78 6.02
CA PRO A 221 25.05 -7.52 7.22
C PRO A 221 24.57 -8.98 7.21
N PHE A 222 23.45 -9.26 6.56
CA PHE A 222 22.86 -10.60 6.48
C PHE A 222 23.40 -11.37 5.28
N LEU A 223 23.67 -10.67 4.16
CA LEU A 223 24.28 -11.23 2.96
C LEU A 223 25.72 -11.65 3.18
N GLN A 224 26.46 -10.97 4.05
CA GLN A 224 27.84 -11.33 4.40
C GLN A 224 27.91 -12.60 5.25
N GLU A 225 26.94 -12.81 6.13
CA GLU A 225 26.88 -13.99 6.99
C GLU A 225 26.36 -15.21 6.22
N ASN A 226 25.16 -15.11 5.66
CA ASN A 226 24.53 -16.22 4.95
C ASN A 226 23.53 -15.71 3.89
N PRO A 227 23.99 -15.48 2.64
CA PRO A 227 23.15 -14.90 1.60
C PRO A 227 21.96 -15.78 1.21
N SER A 228 22.14 -17.11 1.18
CA SER A 228 21.05 -18.03 0.82
C SER A 228 19.96 -18.03 1.88
N SER A 229 20.34 -18.04 3.15
CA SER A 229 19.43 -17.95 4.28
C SER A 229 18.62 -16.65 4.27
N TYR A 230 19.28 -15.50 4.02
CA TYR A 230 18.58 -14.23 3.88
C TYR A 230 17.55 -14.27 2.74
N MET A 231 17.98 -14.68 1.53
CA MET A 231 17.10 -14.65 0.36
C MET A 231 15.91 -15.61 0.48
N LEU A 232 16.14 -16.83 0.96
CA LEU A 232 15.09 -17.84 1.08
C LEU A 232 14.08 -17.50 2.18
N ARG A 233 14.50 -16.81 3.25
CA ARG A 233 13.62 -16.48 4.38
C ARG A 233 12.96 -15.11 4.25
N ALA A 234 13.71 -14.08 3.89
CA ALA A 234 13.16 -12.72 3.72
C ALA A 234 12.20 -12.62 2.53
N PHE A 235 12.39 -13.46 1.51
CA PHE A 235 11.55 -13.54 0.32
C PHE A 235 11.02 -14.98 0.12
N GLU A 236 10.46 -15.56 1.18
CA GLU A 236 9.92 -16.93 1.16
C GLU A 236 8.59 -17.01 0.39
N PHE A 237 8.64 -17.40 -0.89
CA PHE A 237 7.45 -17.57 -1.73
C PHE A 237 6.72 -18.90 -1.53
N THR A 238 7.35 -19.87 -0.86
CA THR A 238 6.80 -21.21 -0.61
C THR A 238 5.89 -21.27 0.61
N ARG A 239 5.91 -20.25 1.47
CA ARG A 239 5.14 -20.23 2.71
C ARG A 239 3.64 -20.25 2.41
N GLN A 240 2.96 -21.25 2.94
CA GLN A 240 1.51 -21.36 2.86
C GLN A 240 0.86 -20.74 4.09
N PHE A 241 -0.25 -20.04 3.87
CA PHE A 241 -1.13 -19.64 4.98
C PHE A 241 -1.77 -20.90 5.56
N LEU A 242 -1.87 -20.97 6.88
CA LEU A 242 -2.57 -22.09 7.53
C LEU A 242 -4.07 -21.84 7.47
N PHE A 243 -4.85 -22.88 7.15
CA PHE A 243 -6.31 -22.78 7.05
C PHE A 243 -6.96 -22.30 8.36
N LYS A 244 -6.38 -22.64 9.52
CA LYS A 244 -6.87 -22.13 10.82
C LYS A 244 -6.82 -20.60 10.96
N TRP A 245 -5.92 -19.94 10.23
CA TRP A 245 -5.75 -18.48 10.28
C TRP A 245 -6.47 -17.76 9.12
N THR A 246 -7.04 -18.49 8.17
CA THR A 246 -7.77 -17.85 7.07
C THR A 246 -9.16 -17.41 7.51
N VAL A 247 -9.40 -16.10 7.42
CA VAL A 247 -10.74 -15.54 7.66
C VAL A 247 -11.52 -15.50 6.36
N ASN A 248 -10.88 -15.05 5.28
CA ASN A 248 -11.54 -14.74 4.02
C ASN A 248 -11.80 -15.98 3.17
N TRP A 249 -11.01 -17.04 3.35
CA TRP A 249 -11.15 -18.30 2.61
C TRP A 249 -11.72 -19.43 3.46
N ARG A 250 -12.35 -19.12 4.59
CA ARG A 250 -12.89 -20.16 5.48
C ARG A 250 -13.99 -20.98 4.81
N PHE A 251 -14.68 -20.40 3.82
CA PHE A 251 -15.80 -21.02 3.11
C PHE A 251 -15.38 -22.07 2.06
N VAL A 252 -14.11 -22.11 1.62
CA VAL A 252 -13.69 -23.05 0.56
C VAL A 252 -13.28 -24.43 1.07
N GLY A 253 -13.11 -24.61 2.38
CA GLY A 253 -12.62 -25.85 2.99
C GLY A 253 -11.09 -25.99 3.00
N GLU A 254 -10.57 -26.81 3.91
CA GLU A 254 -9.14 -26.95 4.17
C GLU A 254 -8.38 -27.60 3.00
N ASP A 255 -8.93 -28.68 2.45
CA ASP A 255 -8.34 -29.41 1.33
C ASP A 255 -8.18 -28.52 0.10
N THR A 256 -9.19 -27.70 -0.19
CA THR A 256 -9.13 -26.75 -1.31
C THR A 256 -8.14 -25.62 -1.01
N PHE A 257 -8.18 -25.04 0.19
CA PHE A 257 -7.33 -23.92 0.56
C PHE A 257 -5.84 -24.25 0.54
N THR A 258 -5.48 -25.45 0.95
CA THR A 258 -4.09 -25.93 0.99
C THR A 258 -3.60 -26.48 -0.35
N SER A 259 -4.50 -26.68 -1.32
CA SER A 259 -4.14 -27.23 -2.62
C SER A 259 -3.28 -26.27 -3.47
N GLN A 260 -2.28 -26.82 -4.14
CA GLN A 260 -1.43 -26.06 -5.07
C GLN A 260 -2.24 -25.50 -6.25
N SER A 261 -3.23 -26.25 -6.74
CA SER A 261 -4.12 -25.83 -7.82
C SER A 261 -4.89 -24.55 -7.46
N PHE A 262 -5.38 -24.46 -6.22
CA PHE A 262 -6.07 -23.26 -5.73
C PHE A 262 -5.14 -22.05 -5.63
N ALA A 263 -3.94 -22.22 -5.09
CA ALA A 263 -2.94 -21.14 -5.02
C ALA A 263 -2.55 -20.64 -6.42
N LEU A 264 -2.32 -21.55 -7.38
CA LEU A 264 -2.03 -21.19 -8.77
C LEU A 264 -3.22 -20.51 -9.45
N ALA A 265 -4.45 -20.94 -9.18
CA ALA A 265 -5.65 -20.29 -9.70
C ALA A 265 -5.77 -18.84 -9.17
N LEU A 266 -5.56 -18.62 -7.87
CA LEU A 266 -5.55 -17.27 -7.29
C LEU A 266 -4.46 -16.39 -7.92
N LEU A 267 -3.27 -16.94 -8.15
CA LEU A 267 -2.18 -16.23 -8.82
C LEU A 267 -2.54 -15.88 -10.27
N ALA A 268 -3.16 -16.81 -11.00
CA ALA A 268 -3.61 -16.58 -12.38
C ALA A 268 -4.68 -15.49 -12.46
N VAL A 269 -5.64 -15.49 -11.52
CA VAL A 269 -6.66 -14.43 -11.42
C VAL A 269 -6.00 -13.08 -11.08
N HIS A 270 -5.01 -13.07 -10.18
CA HIS A 270 -4.24 -11.86 -9.86
C HIS A 270 -3.53 -11.28 -11.08
N ALA A 271 -2.75 -12.12 -11.77
CA ALA A 271 -2.02 -11.73 -12.97
C ALA A 271 -2.96 -11.24 -14.08
N SER A 272 -4.10 -11.91 -14.26
CA SER A 272 -5.14 -11.50 -15.22
C SER A 272 -5.70 -10.12 -14.89
N ILE A 273 -6.01 -9.86 -13.62
CA ILE A 273 -6.49 -8.55 -13.17
C ILE A 273 -5.41 -7.49 -13.40
N LEU A 274 -4.14 -7.76 -13.06
CA LEU A 274 -3.04 -6.83 -13.35
C LEU A 274 -2.91 -6.54 -14.85
N ALA A 275 -3.03 -7.54 -15.72
CA ALA A 275 -2.99 -7.37 -17.16
C ALA A 275 -4.16 -6.50 -17.68
N LEU A 276 -5.38 -6.74 -17.18
CA LEU A 276 -6.54 -5.90 -17.50
C LEU A 276 -6.32 -4.46 -17.04
N PHE A 277 -5.82 -4.26 -15.83
CA PHE A 277 -5.48 -2.92 -15.33
C PHE A 277 -4.37 -2.27 -16.16
N PHE A 278 -3.34 -3.03 -16.54
CA PHE A 278 -2.27 -2.54 -17.39
C PHE A 278 -2.82 -1.99 -18.72
N VAL A 279 -3.60 -2.80 -19.44
CA VAL A 279 -4.13 -2.48 -20.78
C VAL A 279 -5.19 -1.39 -20.74
N TYR A 280 -6.18 -1.52 -19.86
CA TYR A 280 -7.35 -0.63 -19.87
C TYR A 280 -7.19 0.62 -19.01
N ARG A 281 -6.26 0.61 -18.04
CA ARG A 281 -6.14 1.69 -17.07
C ARG A 281 -4.77 2.35 -17.09
N TRP A 282 -3.70 1.58 -16.96
CA TRP A 282 -2.37 2.13 -16.67
C TRP A 282 -1.75 2.78 -17.89
N ILE A 283 -1.84 2.16 -19.07
CA ILE A 283 -1.31 2.73 -20.32
C ILE A 283 -2.28 3.72 -20.99
N GLY A 284 -3.52 3.84 -20.50
CA GLY A 284 -4.53 4.75 -21.03
C GLY A 284 -4.04 6.20 -21.26
N PRO A 285 -3.28 6.82 -20.33
CA PRO A 285 -2.71 8.17 -20.53
C PRO A 285 -1.79 8.31 -21.75
N SER A 286 -1.19 7.22 -22.23
CA SER A 286 -0.28 7.24 -23.38
C SER A 286 -1.01 7.26 -24.73
N ASN A 287 -2.33 7.04 -24.75
CA ASN A 287 -3.16 6.84 -25.95
C ASN A 287 -2.55 5.83 -26.95
N ALA A 288 -1.67 4.93 -26.48
CA ALA A 288 -1.02 3.91 -27.28
C ALA A 288 -1.68 2.56 -27.04
N SER A 289 -1.79 1.75 -28.10
CA SER A 289 -2.12 0.33 -27.93
C SER A 289 -1.01 -0.38 -27.14
N PHE A 290 -1.31 -1.53 -26.56
CA PHE A 290 -0.32 -2.36 -25.84
C PHE A 290 0.97 -2.55 -26.65
N THR A 291 0.86 -2.96 -27.92
CA THR A 291 2.01 -3.21 -28.81
C THR A 291 2.79 -1.94 -29.12
N GLN A 292 2.10 -0.81 -29.32
CA GLN A 292 2.76 0.48 -29.53
C GLN A 292 3.48 0.98 -28.29
N PHE A 293 2.88 0.79 -27.10
CA PHE A 293 3.50 1.15 -25.83
C PHE A 293 4.80 0.37 -25.61
N ILE A 294 4.75 -0.97 -25.76
CA ILE A 294 5.93 -1.84 -25.64
C ILE A 294 6.97 -1.46 -26.69
N ARG A 295 6.58 -1.28 -27.96
CA ARG A 295 7.52 -0.86 -29.02
C ARG A 295 8.18 0.47 -28.69
N LYS A 296 7.43 1.47 -28.25
CA LYS A 296 7.99 2.78 -27.85
C LYS A 296 8.89 2.67 -26.62
N ALA A 297 8.56 1.82 -25.65
CA ALA A 297 9.38 1.55 -24.47
C ALA A 297 10.73 0.93 -24.86
N VAL A 298 10.70 -0.12 -25.66
CA VAL A 298 11.89 -0.84 -26.14
C VAL A 298 12.82 0.06 -26.94
N HIS A 299 12.27 0.97 -27.76
CA HIS A 299 13.08 1.88 -28.58
C HIS A 299 13.51 3.16 -27.83
N GLY A 300 13.21 3.29 -26.53
CA GLY A 300 13.53 4.50 -25.77
C GLY A 300 12.73 5.75 -26.18
N LYS A 301 11.72 5.60 -27.04
CA LYS A 301 10.93 6.69 -27.64
C LYS A 301 9.64 6.99 -26.87
N LEU A 302 9.61 6.71 -25.57
CA LEU A 302 8.55 7.17 -24.68
C LEU A 302 8.95 8.53 -24.10
N PRO A 303 8.59 9.67 -24.73
CA PRO A 303 8.74 10.95 -24.07
C PRO A 303 7.88 10.95 -22.80
N PRO A 304 8.32 11.61 -21.72
CA PRO A 304 7.45 11.86 -20.58
C PRO A 304 6.15 12.46 -21.09
N THR A 305 5.01 12.03 -20.59
CA THR A 305 3.73 12.66 -20.98
C THR A 305 3.76 14.12 -20.51
N GLN A 306 4.09 15.05 -21.41
CA GLN A 306 4.30 16.49 -21.12
C GLN A 306 3.00 17.33 -21.21
N GLY A 307 1.85 16.72 -21.48
CA GLY A 307 0.63 17.46 -21.85
C GLY A 307 -0.47 17.57 -20.78
N TYR A 308 -0.18 17.84 -19.51
CA TYR A 308 -1.23 18.21 -18.54
C TYR A 308 -0.75 19.29 -17.56
N SER A 309 -0.84 20.54 -18.00
CA SER A 309 -0.68 21.79 -17.23
C SER A 309 -1.96 22.22 -16.49
N ALA A 310 -2.74 21.26 -15.97
CA ALA A 310 -3.93 21.53 -15.14
C ALA A 310 -4.00 20.55 -13.97
N PRO A 311 -4.56 20.94 -12.80
CA PRO A 311 -4.71 20.04 -11.67
C PRO A 311 -5.79 18.99 -12.00
N ALA A 312 -5.34 17.79 -12.40
CA ALA A 312 -6.07 16.58 -12.84
C ALA A 312 -6.04 16.39 -14.38
N PRO A 313 -5.46 15.26 -14.88
CA PRO A 313 -6.01 13.92 -14.70
C PRO A 313 -4.97 12.79 -14.45
N CYS A 314 -3.73 13.10 -14.05
CA CYS A 314 -2.80 12.07 -13.56
C CYS A 314 -3.27 11.42 -12.25
N THR A 315 -3.99 12.18 -11.42
CA THR A 315 -4.39 11.75 -10.08
C THR A 315 -5.59 10.80 -10.07
N ILE A 316 -6.48 10.89 -11.07
CA ILE A 316 -7.59 9.94 -11.27
C ILE A 316 -7.04 8.59 -11.74
N ASN A 317 -5.93 8.57 -12.50
CA ASN A 317 -5.25 7.34 -12.88
C ASN A 317 -4.53 6.69 -11.70
N PHE A 318 -3.84 7.46 -10.88
CA PHE A 318 -3.15 6.98 -9.69
C PHE A 318 -4.06 6.27 -8.68
N SER A 319 -5.18 6.89 -8.31
CA SER A 319 -6.13 6.28 -7.35
C SER A 319 -6.74 4.99 -7.90
N ARG A 320 -6.98 4.92 -9.21
CA ARG A 320 -7.52 3.73 -9.89
C ARG A 320 -6.46 2.65 -10.17
N ILE A 321 -5.19 3.01 -10.39
CA ILE A 321 -4.06 2.09 -10.53
C ILE A 321 -3.87 1.29 -9.22
N PHE A 322 -3.89 1.97 -8.08
CA PHE A 322 -3.74 1.34 -6.77
C PHE A 322 -5.05 0.76 -6.20
N HIS A 323 -6.24 1.28 -6.56
CA HIS A 323 -7.52 0.67 -6.15
C HIS A 323 -7.71 -0.75 -6.69
N GLY A 324 -7.25 -1.02 -7.92
CA GLY A 324 -7.30 -2.37 -8.51
C GLY A 324 -6.45 -3.40 -7.76
N GLN A 325 -5.28 -2.97 -7.27
CA GLN A 325 -4.40 -3.84 -6.48
C GLN A 325 -4.89 -4.03 -5.03
N ARG A 326 -5.77 -3.14 -4.55
CA ARG A 326 -6.42 -3.24 -3.23
C ARG A 326 -7.36 -4.45 -3.11
N LEU A 327 -7.87 -4.98 -4.23
CA LEU A 327 -8.71 -6.18 -4.27
C LEU A 327 -7.95 -7.46 -3.87
N PHE A 328 -6.62 -7.50 -4.04
CA PHE A 328 -5.81 -8.69 -3.75
C PHE A 328 -5.04 -8.65 -2.44
N PHE A 329 -4.83 -7.46 -1.85
CA PHE A 329 -4.30 -7.34 -0.48
C PHE A 329 -5.28 -7.85 0.59
N SER A 330 -6.49 -8.26 0.19
CA SER A 330 -7.53 -8.86 1.02
C SER A 330 -7.26 -10.32 1.41
N GLY A 331 -6.00 -10.71 1.60
CA GLY A 331 -5.62 -11.87 2.43
C GLY A 331 -5.34 -11.49 3.88
N SER A 332 -5.06 -10.21 4.16
CA SER A 332 -4.74 -9.70 5.51
C SER A 332 -5.38 -8.33 5.79
N LEU A 333 -5.52 -7.48 4.77
CA LEU A 333 -6.06 -6.13 4.88
C LEU A 333 -7.40 -6.03 4.17
N ASP A 334 -8.47 -6.42 4.86
CA ASP A 334 -9.80 -6.39 4.29
C ASP A 334 -10.48 -5.03 4.47
N SER A 335 -10.61 -4.31 3.36
CA SER A 335 -11.44 -3.10 3.18
C SER A 335 -12.60 -3.41 2.22
N THR A 336 -13.21 -4.60 2.33
CA THR A 336 -14.37 -5.07 1.53
C THR A 336 -15.68 -4.29 1.70
N ARG A 337 -15.67 -3.13 2.36
CA ARG A 337 -16.87 -2.27 2.46
C ARG A 337 -16.79 -0.95 1.68
N CYS A 338 -15.81 -0.77 0.81
CA CYS A 338 -15.74 0.39 -0.09
C CYS A 338 -15.56 -0.04 -1.56
N LEU A 339 -16.47 -0.88 -2.03
CA LEU A 339 -16.62 -1.16 -3.45
C LEU A 339 -17.62 -0.13 -4.04
N PHE A 340 -17.14 1.07 -4.38
CA PHE A 340 -17.94 2.00 -5.18
C PHE A 340 -17.15 2.52 -6.38
N ILE A 341 -17.64 2.11 -7.55
CA ILE A 341 -17.14 2.45 -8.87
C ILE A 341 -17.61 3.87 -9.20
N CYS A 342 -16.73 4.87 -9.17
CA CYS A 342 -17.03 6.16 -9.79
C CYS A 342 -16.93 6.05 -11.32
N PHE A 343 -18.02 5.62 -11.96
CA PHE A 343 -18.31 6.02 -13.34
C PHE A 343 -18.75 7.48 -13.33
N GLY A 344 -17.84 8.38 -13.71
CA GLY A 344 -18.23 9.72 -14.15
C GLY A 344 -18.74 9.65 -15.59
N PRO A 345 -19.74 10.46 -15.98
CA PRO A 345 -20.35 10.37 -17.30
C PRO A 345 -19.33 10.71 -18.40
N ARG A 346 -19.29 9.88 -19.45
CA ARG A 346 -18.64 10.24 -20.71
C ARG A 346 -19.38 11.46 -21.25
N ARG A 347 -18.73 12.62 -21.30
CA ARG A 347 -19.12 13.65 -22.27
C ARG A 347 -18.73 13.12 -23.65
N ASN A 348 -19.67 12.45 -24.31
CA ASN A 348 -19.57 12.21 -25.74
C ASN A 348 -19.66 13.56 -26.43
N GLY A 349 -18.52 14.07 -26.91
CA GLY A 349 -18.52 15.07 -27.95
C GLY A 349 -18.99 14.41 -29.24
N LEU A 350 -20.25 14.64 -29.58
CA LEU A 350 -20.73 14.56 -30.95
C LEU A 350 -21.45 15.89 -31.20
N GLY A 351 -20.81 16.73 -31.99
CA GLY A 351 -21.47 17.88 -32.59
C GLY A 351 -22.50 17.37 -33.58
N THR A 352 -23.72 17.86 -33.45
CA THR A 352 -24.67 17.97 -34.55
C THR A 352 -25.43 19.27 -34.38
N SER A 353 -25.10 20.20 -35.27
CA SER A 353 -25.89 21.37 -35.63
C SER A 353 -27.30 20.93 -36.05
N ILE A 354 -28.34 21.41 -35.37
CA ILE A 354 -29.68 21.54 -35.97
C ILE A 354 -30.26 22.88 -35.54
N GLN A 355 -30.40 23.75 -36.54
CA GLN A 355 -31.29 24.93 -36.54
C GLN A 355 -32.75 24.49 -36.52
N ALA A 356 -33.59 25.19 -35.76
CA ALA A 356 -34.98 25.57 -36.09
C ALA A 356 -35.48 26.44 -34.92
N GLN A 357 -35.52 27.77 -35.03
CA GLN A 357 -36.60 28.61 -35.60
C GLN A 357 -38.01 28.34 -35.03
N ARG A 358 -38.50 29.41 -34.39
CA ARG A 358 -39.84 29.78 -33.91
C ARG A 358 -40.26 29.31 -32.53
#